data_AF-A0A5M9UCC1-F1
#
_entry.id   AF-A0A5M9UCC1-F1
#
_cell.length_a   1.000
_cell.length_b   1.000
_cell.length_c   1.000
_cell.angle_alpha   90.00
_cell.angle_beta   90.00
_cell.angle_gamma   90.00
#
_symmetry.space_group_name_H-M   'P 1'
#
loop_
_entity.id
_entity.type
_entity.pdbx_description
1 polymer ?
#
loop_
_entity_poly.entity_id
_entity_poly.type
_entity_poly.pdbx_seq_one_letter_code
_entity_poly.pdbx_strand_id
1 'polypeptide(L)'
;MINLIWLLMILIGFAFAAVNGNIEVVTQAAFDGAATGVTVCFGLISVLVFWMGMMKMAEDAGLLARIAKLLGPVVGFLFPDVPKNHPAMGYILSNMSANLLGLGNAATPMGIKAMQQLQELNPDKQTASPAMCTLLALNTASITIIPTTLIAIRLNYHSANATEIVGTTLMATIIATLAAIIADRWYRNRALHKPPRIQKSGNPGMKG
;
A
#
# COMPACT_ATOMS: atom_id res chain seq x y z
N MET A 1 2.66 -11.39 -12.46
CA MET A 1 3.35 -10.32 -13.21
C MET A 1 4.71 -9.98 -12.60
N ILE A 2 4.82 -9.67 -11.30
CA ILE A 2 6.12 -9.35 -10.69
C ILE A 2 7.11 -10.52 -10.65
N ASN A 3 6.63 -11.75 -10.40
CA ASN A 3 7.49 -12.94 -10.40
C ASN A 3 8.18 -13.17 -11.75
N LEU A 4 7.51 -12.82 -12.85
CA LEU A 4 8.10 -12.92 -14.20
C LEU A 4 9.19 -11.87 -14.39
N ILE A 5 9.00 -10.65 -13.89
CA ILE A 5 10.01 -9.58 -13.96
C ILE A 5 11.26 -9.98 -13.16
N TRP A 6 11.08 -10.46 -11.92
CA TRP A 6 12.19 -10.94 -11.09
C TRP A 6 12.93 -12.10 -11.75
N LEU A 7 12.19 -13.07 -12.29
CA LEU A 7 12.77 -14.19 -13.01
C LEU A 7 13.58 -13.70 -14.21
N LEU A 8 13.04 -12.80 -15.03
CA LEU A 8 13.74 -12.25 -16.19
C LEU A 8 15.01 -11.49 -15.77
N MET A 9 14.96 -10.67 -14.71
CA MET A 9 16.14 -9.98 -14.21
C MET A 9 17.23 -10.95 -13.76
N ILE A 10 16.87 -12.01 -13.03
CA ILE A 10 17.80 -13.04 -12.58
C ILE A 10 18.38 -13.81 -13.78
N LEU A 11 17.54 -14.21 -14.74
CA LEU A 11 17.95 -14.95 -15.93
C LEU A 11 18.87 -14.13 -16.83
N ILE A 12 18.57 -12.84 -17.04
CA ILE A 12 19.43 -11.93 -17.82
C ILE A 12 20.77 -11.75 -17.11
N GLY A 13 20.77 -11.55 -15.78
CA GLY A 13 22.00 -11.46 -14.99
C GLY A 13 22.85 -12.73 -15.07
N PHE A 14 22.21 -13.89 -14.97
CA PHE A 14 22.88 -15.19 -15.10
C PHE A 14 23.45 -15.40 -16.50
N ALA A 15 22.69 -15.11 -17.56
CA ALA A 15 23.15 -15.22 -18.94
C ALA A 15 24.33 -14.29 -19.22
N PHE A 16 24.29 -13.05 -18.71
CA PHE A 16 25.39 -12.10 -18.85
C PHE A 16 26.66 -12.56 -18.13
N ALA A 17 26.53 -13.13 -16.93
CA ALA A 17 27.66 -13.71 -16.20
C ALA A 17 28.23 -14.95 -16.92
N ALA A 18 27.37 -15.80 -17.48
CA ALA A 18 27.78 -16.98 -18.25
C ALA A 18 28.54 -16.61 -19.54
N VAL A 19 28.07 -15.60 -20.29
CA VAL A 19 28.75 -15.12 -21.51
C VAL A 19 30.12 -14.51 -21.20
N ASN A 20 30.27 -13.82 -20.06
CA ASN A 20 31.54 -13.26 -19.63
C ASN A 20 32.47 -14.26 -18.91
N GLY A 21 32.04 -15.53 -18.73
CA GLY A 21 32.83 -16.56 -18.05
C GLY A 21 32.89 -16.45 -16.53
N ASN A 22 32.20 -15.48 -15.91
CA ASN A 22 32.23 -15.19 -14.48
C ASN A 22 30.99 -15.71 -13.75
N ILE A 23 30.66 -16.99 -13.94
CA ILE A 23 29.42 -17.59 -13.38
C ILE A 23 29.43 -17.63 -11.84
N GLU A 24 30.62 -17.67 -11.25
CA GLU A 24 30.86 -17.67 -9.80
C GLU A 24 30.30 -16.41 -9.12
N VAL A 25 30.30 -15.28 -9.83
CA VAL A 25 29.76 -14.00 -9.33
C VAL A 25 28.27 -14.12 -9.00
N VAL A 26 27.52 -14.94 -9.75
CA VAL A 26 26.08 -15.13 -9.49
C VAL A 26 25.87 -15.91 -8.20
N THR A 27 26.64 -16.98 -8.00
CA THR A 27 26.60 -17.80 -6.78
C THR A 27 27.00 -16.96 -5.57
N GLN A 28 28.09 -16.19 -5.68
CA GLN A 28 28.55 -15.31 -4.60
C GLN A 28 27.51 -14.24 -4.27
N ALA A 29 26.96 -13.56 -5.28
CA ALA A 29 25.91 -12.56 -5.08
C ALA A 29 24.65 -13.14 -4.39
N ALA A 30 24.30 -14.40 -4.66
CA ALA A 30 23.19 -15.07 -3.99
C ALA A 30 23.46 -15.27 -2.48
N PHE A 31 24.67 -15.74 -2.12
CA PHE A 31 25.06 -15.92 -0.72
C PHE A 31 25.22 -14.58 0.01
N ASP A 32 25.85 -13.59 -0.61
CA ASP A 32 26.02 -12.25 -0.06
C ASP A 32 24.66 -11.56 0.16
N GLY A 33 23.74 -11.72 -0.80
CA GLY A 33 22.36 -11.25 -0.67
C GLY A 33 21.62 -11.91 0.49
N ALA A 34 21.77 -13.23 0.66
CA ALA A 34 21.18 -13.96 1.78
C ALA A 34 21.75 -13.50 3.13
N ALA A 35 23.07 -13.37 3.25
CA ALA A 35 23.74 -12.89 4.46
C ALA A 35 23.33 -11.46 4.81
N THR A 36 23.35 -10.56 3.82
CA THR A 36 22.92 -9.16 3.97
C THR A 36 21.46 -9.09 4.42
N GLY A 37 20.58 -9.90 3.82
CA GLY A 37 19.18 -9.99 4.22
C GLY A 37 19.01 -10.34 5.70
N VAL A 38 19.76 -11.34 6.19
CA VAL A 38 19.75 -11.74 7.60
C VAL A 38 20.25 -10.61 8.50
N THR A 39 21.38 -9.97 8.17
CA THR A 39 21.95 -8.85 8.94
C THR A 39 20.98 -7.68 9.04
N VAL A 40 20.36 -7.30 7.92
CA VAL A 40 19.34 -6.23 7.89
C VAL A 40 18.13 -6.61 8.74
N CYS A 41 17.63 -7.85 8.64
CA CYS A 41 16.53 -8.31 9.49
C CYS A 41 16.86 -8.19 10.98
N PHE A 42 18.05 -8.63 11.42
CA PHE A 42 18.45 -8.54 12.82
C PHE A 42 18.54 -7.11 13.34
N GLY A 43 19.15 -6.20 12.58
CA GLY A 43 19.24 -4.82 13.03
C GLY A 43 17.92 -4.04 12.88
N LEU A 44 16.98 -4.49 12.04
CA LEU A 44 15.62 -3.93 12.00
C LEU A 44 14.74 -4.40 13.17
N ILE A 45 14.94 -5.61 13.72
CA ILE A 45 14.09 -6.17 14.80
C ILE A 45 13.97 -5.21 15.99
N SER A 46 15.08 -4.71 16.53
CA SER A 46 15.05 -3.88 17.75
C SER A 46 14.28 -2.57 17.54
N VAL A 47 14.59 -1.87 16.46
CA VAL A 47 13.98 -0.57 16.13
C VAL A 47 12.50 -0.74 15.79
N LEU A 48 12.15 -1.77 15.01
CA LEU A 48 10.76 -2.05 14.65
C LEU A 48 9.94 -2.46 15.87
N VAL A 49 10.44 -3.34 16.74
CA VAL A 49 9.74 -3.75 17.97
C VAL A 49 9.49 -2.54 18.87
N PHE A 50 10.49 -1.68 19.08
CA PHE A 50 10.34 -0.47 19.87
C PHE A 50 9.26 0.46 19.30
N TRP A 51 9.34 0.77 18.00
CA TRP A 51 8.38 1.65 17.35
C TRP A 51 6.97 1.05 17.29
N MET A 52 6.84 -0.23 16.95
CA MET A 52 5.54 -0.91 16.94
C MET A 52 4.94 -0.98 18.35
N GLY A 53 5.75 -1.15 19.39
CA GLY A 53 5.31 -1.11 20.79
C GLY A 53 4.77 0.26 21.20
N MET A 54 5.49 1.34 20.91
CA MET A 54 5.00 2.71 21.14
C MET A 54 3.71 2.99 20.39
N MET A 55 3.62 2.56 19.13
CA MET A 55 2.43 2.75 18.33
C MET A 55 1.25 1.91 18.82
N LYS A 56 1.50 0.70 19.34
CA LYS A 56 0.46 -0.12 19.96
C LYS A 56 -0.11 0.56 21.21
N MET A 57 0.75 1.16 22.04
CA MET A 57 0.29 1.98 23.18
C MET A 57 -0.54 3.18 22.72
N ALA A 58 -0.18 3.84 21.61
CA ALA A 58 -0.96 4.94 21.06
C ALA A 58 -2.33 4.49 20.52
N GLU A 59 -2.40 3.32 19.90
CA GLU A 59 -3.65 2.67 19.51
C GLU A 59 -4.54 2.39 20.73
N ASP A 60 -3.99 1.75 21.75
CA ASP A 60 -4.71 1.39 22.98
C ASP A 60 -5.15 2.63 23.78
N ALA A 61 -4.38 3.72 23.71
CA ALA A 61 -4.77 5.04 24.24
C ALA A 61 -5.89 5.74 23.44
N GLY A 62 -6.36 5.13 22.35
CA GLY A 62 -7.45 5.64 21.52
C GLY A 62 -7.02 6.73 20.53
N LEU A 63 -5.71 6.94 20.29
CA LEU A 63 -5.22 7.93 19.33
C LEU A 63 -5.72 7.61 17.91
N LEU A 64 -5.72 6.32 17.52
CA LEU A 64 -6.24 5.87 16.23
C LEU A 64 -7.72 6.21 16.06
N ALA A 65 -8.54 6.01 17.11
CA ALA A 65 -9.96 6.34 17.07
C ALA A 65 -10.20 7.86 16.91
N ARG A 66 -9.36 8.69 17.54
CA ARG A 66 -9.40 10.15 17.40
C ARG A 66 -9.00 10.59 15.98
N ILE A 67 -7.93 10.02 15.44
CA ILE A 67 -7.48 10.30 14.06
C ILE A 67 -8.53 9.85 13.06
N ALA A 68 -9.13 8.67 13.24
CA ALA A 68 -10.21 8.20 12.41
C ALA A 68 -11.40 9.18 12.43
N LYS A 69 -11.79 9.69 13.60
CA LYS A 69 -12.84 10.71 13.69
C LYS A 69 -12.47 12.00 12.95
N LEU A 70 -11.20 12.42 13.01
CA LEU A 70 -10.70 13.62 12.34
C LEU A 70 -10.57 13.44 10.82
N LEU A 71 -10.26 12.22 10.35
CA LEU A 71 -10.24 11.84 8.94
C LEU A 71 -11.63 11.58 8.37
N GLY A 72 -12.65 11.36 9.21
CA GLY A 72 -14.04 11.14 8.82
C GLY A 72 -14.56 12.05 7.68
N PRO A 73 -14.44 13.39 7.77
CA PRO A 73 -14.86 14.29 6.69
C PRO A 73 -14.05 14.10 5.40
N VAL A 74 -12.74 13.85 5.50
CA VAL A 74 -11.86 13.60 4.35
C VAL A 74 -12.25 12.29 3.65
N VAL A 75 -12.47 11.22 4.41
CA VAL A 75 -12.90 9.93 3.86
C VAL A 75 -14.30 10.05 3.25
N GLY A 76 -15.24 10.73 3.90
CA GLY A 76 -16.57 10.98 3.33
C GLY A 76 -16.52 11.75 2.01
N PHE A 77 -15.60 12.71 1.87
CA PHE A 77 -15.37 13.41 0.62
C PHE A 77 -14.72 12.52 -0.44
N LEU A 78 -13.72 11.72 -0.06
CA LEU A 78 -12.97 10.84 -0.97
C LEU A 78 -13.81 9.64 -1.46
N PHE A 79 -14.75 9.16 -0.67
CA PHE A 79 -15.56 7.97 -0.94
C PHE A 79 -17.07 8.27 -0.97
N PRO A 80 -17.55 9.10 -1.93
CA PRO A 80 -18.97 9.51 -1.98
C PRO A 80 -19.94 8.36 -2.28
N ASP A 81 -19.47 7.29 -2.93
CA ASP A 81 -20.32 6.16 -3.31
C ASP A 81 -20.51 5.12 -2.19
N VAL A 82 -19.81 5.29 -1.06
CA VAL A 82 -19.88 4.36 0.06
C VAL A 82 -20.90 4.89 1.08
N PRO A 83 -21.94 4.11 1.46
CA PRO A 83 -22.89 4.55 2.46
C PRO A 83 -22.19 4.86 3.79
N LYS A 84 -22.55 5.98 4.43
CA LYS A 84 -21.87 6.44 5.67
C LYS A 84 -21.90 5.43 6.83
N ASN A 85 -22.93 4.59 6.88
CA ASN A 85 -23.09 3.56 7.91
C ASN A 85 -22.53 2.19 7.49
N HIS A 86 -21.90 2.08 6.32
CA HIS A 86 -21.34 0.82 5.85
C HIS A 86 -20.03 0.49 6.57
N PRO A 87 -19.78 -0.77 7.00
CA PRO A 87 -18.53 -1.21 7.62
C PRO A 87 -17.26 -0.87 6.82
N ALA A 88 -17.36 -0.77 5.49
CA ALA A 88 -16.27 -0.31 4.63
C ALA A 88 -15.64 1.01 5.10
N MET A 89 -16.46 1.98 5.55
CA MET A 89 -15.96 3.28 6.03
C MET A 89 -15.05 3.13 7.23
N GLY A 90 -15.39 2.25 8.17
CA GLY A 90 -14.58 1.97 9.35
C GLY A 90 -13.22 1.38 8.97
N TYR A 91 -13.21 0.38 8.08
CA TYR A 91 -11.94 -0.22 7.64
C TYR A 91 -11.07 0.73 6.81
N ILE A 92 -11.66 1.57 5.96
CA ILE A 92 -10.92 2.61 5.21
C ILE A 92 -10.29 3.61 6.19
N LEU A 93 -11.06 4.08 7.18
CA LEU A 93 -10.58 5.00 8.20
C LEU A 93 -9.43 4.40 9.01
N SER A 94 -9.57 3.15 9.45
CA SER A 94 -8.51 2.44 10.17
C SER A 94 -7.26 2.26 9.30
N ASN A 95 -7.41 1.88 8.03
CA ASN A 95 -6.30 1.74 7.09
C ASN A 95 -5.57 3.07 6.86
N MET A 96 -6.30 4.16 6.58
CA MET A 96 -5.70 5.49 6.38
C MET A 96 -5.03 6.01 7.66
N SER A 97 -5.65 5.80 8.83
CA SER A 97 -5.07 6.19 10.13
C SER A 97 -3.77 5.43 10.41
N ALA A 98 -3.75 4.13 10.14
CA ALA A 98 -2.55 3.31 10.29
C ALA A 98 -1.44 3.76 9.33
N ASN A 99 -1.74 3.99 8.05
CA ASN A 99 -0.76 4.52 7.09
C ASN A 99 -0.21 5.89 7.52
N LEU A 100 -1.09 6.80 7.96
CA LEU A 100 -0.69 8.13 8.41
C LEU A 100 0.32 8.08 9.57
N LEU A 101 0.19 7.10 10.44
CA LEU A 101 1.07 6.88 11.58
C LEU A 101 2.27 5.99 11.30
N GLY A 102 2.46 5.52 10.06
CA GLY A 102 3.56 4.62 9.70
C GLY A 102 3.39 3.18 10.19
N LEU A 103 2.16 2.76 10.47
CA LEU A 103 1.79 1.40 10.88
C LEU A 103 1.51 0.50 9.67
N GLY A 104 2.40 0.45 8.68
CA GLY A 104 2.17 -0.26 7.40
C GLY A 104 1.76 -1.73 7.56
N ASN A 105 2.32 -2.42 8.57
CA ASN A 105 1.99 -3.81 8.90
C ASN A 105 0.55 -4.00 9.41
N ALA A 106 -0.01 -3.02 10.12
CA ALA A 106 -1.41 -3.03 10.55
C ALA A 106 -2.35 -2.44 9.49
N ALA A 107 -1.84 -1.53 8.65
CA ALA A 107 -2.62 -0.90 7.60
C ALA A 107 -3.02 -1.90 6.50
N THR A 108 -2.11 -2.78 6.09
CA THR A 108 -2.34 -3.75 5.02
C THR A 108 -3.54 -4.68 5.27
N PRO A 109 -3.65 -5.39 6.42
CA PRO A 109 -4.82 -6.23 6.70
C PRO A 109 -6.12 -5.43 6.79
N MET A 110 -6.08 -4.19 7.29
CA MET A 110 -7.25 -3.30 7.28
C MET A 110 -7.64 -2.87 5.85
N GLY A 111 -6.66 -2.61 4.99
CA GLY A 111 -6.88 -2.29 3.58
C GLY A 111 -7.50 -3.44 2.80
N ILE A 112 -7.06 -4.68 3.05
CA ILE A 112 -7.67 -5.88 2.45
C ILE A 112 -9.12 -6.04 2.90
N LYS A 113 -9.42 -5.88 4.20
CA LYS A 113 -10.81 -5.92 4.71
C LYS A 113 -11.66 -4.81 4.10
N ALA A 114 -11.11 -3.59 3.98
CA ALA A 114 -11.78 -2.49 3.30
C ALA A 114 -12.10 -2.83 1.84
N MET A 115 -11.14 -3.41 1.09
CA MET A 115 -11.36 -3.86 -0.28
C MET A 115 -12.44 -4.94 -0.38
N GLN A 116 -12.47 -5.91 0.53
CA GLN A 116 -13.52 -6.93 0.57
C GLN A 116 -14.91 -6.31 0.78
N GLN A 117 -15.02 -5.35 1.71
CA GLN A 117 -16.29 -4.65 1.97
C GLN A 117 -16.71 -3.72 0.81
N LEU A 118 -15.76 -3.09 0.13
CA LEU A 118 -16.03 -2.35 -1.10
C LEU A 118 -16.44 -3.28 -2.25
N GLN A 119 -15.88 -4.49 -2.29
CA GLN A 119 -16.23 -5.50 -3.28
C GLN A 119 -17.65 -6.02 -3.06
N GLU A 120 -18.17 -6.09 -1.83
CA GLU A 120 -19.58 -6.42 -1.57
C GLU A 120 -20.53 -5.41 -2.21
N LEU A 121 -20.23 -4.12 -2.08
CA LEU A 121 -20.97 -3.01 -2.68
C LEU A 121 -20.80 -2.91 -4.21
N ASN A 122 -19.80 -3.58 -4.78
CA ASN A 122 -19.48 -3.49 -6.18
C ASN A 122 -20.52 -4.26 -7.04
N PRO A 123 -21.20 -3.60 -8.01
CA PRO A 123 -22.15 -4.26 -8.90
C PRO A 123 -21.51 -5.30 -9.84
N ASP A 124 -20.26 -5.08 -10.26
CA ASP A 124 -19.51 -5.99 -11.11
C ASP A 124 -18.29 -6.53 -10.36
N LYS A 125 -18.31 -7.83 -10.01
CA LYS A 125 -17.22 -8.44 -9.25
C LYS A 125 -15.91 -8.58 -10.04
N GLN A 126 -15.94 -8.49 -11.37
CA GLN A 126 -14.76 -8.63 -12.22
C GLN A 126 -14.07 -7.28 -12.51
N THR A 127 -14.76 -6.17 -12.29
CA THR A 127 -14.23 -4.82 -12.55
C THR A 127 -14.13 -4.04 -11.24
N ALA A 128 -12.98 -3.41 -10.98
CA ALA A 128 -12.81 -2.60 -9.77
C ALA A 128 -13.77 -1.39 -9.77
N SER A 129 -14.46 -1.17 -8.64
CA SER A 129 -15.31 0.01 -8.47
C SER A 129 -14.48 1.28 -8.30
N PRO A 130 -15.04 2.47 -8.57
CA PRO A 130 -14.33 3.73 -8.35
C PRO A 130 -13.80 3.88 -6.92
N ALA A 131 -14.58 3.46 -5.91
CA ALA A 131 -14.15 3.47 -4.52
C ALA A 131 -12.93 2.57 -4.27
N MET A 132 -12.87 1.39 -4.89
CA MET A 132 -11.69 0.51 -4.80
C MET A 132 -10.46 1.15 -5.43
N CYS A 133 -10.60 1.79 -6.60
CA CYS A 133 -9.52 2.54 -7.24
C CYS A 133 -9.00 3.68 -6.35
N THR A 134 -9.90 4.45 -5.74
CA THR A 134 -9.53 5.53 -4.81
C THR A 134 -8.76 4.98 -3.60
N LEU A 135 -9.21 3.89 -2.98
CA LEU A 135 -8.51 3.26 -1.86
C LEU A 135 -7.11 2.79 -2.24
N LEU A 136 -6.96 2.21 -3.43
CA LEU A 136 -5.67 1.76 -3.95
C LEU A 136 -4.72 2.94 -4.22
N ALA A 137 -5.22 4.00 -4.85
CA ALA A 137 -4.45 5.20 -5.14
C ALA A 137 -3.94 5.86 -3.84
N LEU A 138 -4.81 5.97 -2.82
CA LEU A 138 -4.45 6.50 -1.51
C LEU A 138 -3.43 5.62 -0.79
N ASN A 139 -3.57 4.29 -0.81
CA ASN A 139 -2.59 3.39 -0.21
C ASN A 139 -1.22 3.44 -0.93
N THR A 140 -1.22 3.68 -2.23
CA THR A 140 0.02 3.78 -3.02
C THR A 140 0.76 5.08 -2.76
N ALA A 141 0.04 6.20 -2.67
CA ALA A 141 0.64 7.51 -2.43
C ALA A 141 0.90 7.82 -0.95
N SER A 142 0.15 7.17 -0.06
CA SER A 142 0.17 7.21 1.42
C SER A 142 0.99 8.31 2.06
N ILE A 143 0.30 9.31 2.63
CA ILE A 143 0.92 10.23 3.59
C ILE A 143 1.33 9.43 4.82
N THR A 144 2.60 9.51 5.19
CA THR A 144 3.15 8.90 6.40
C THR A 144 3.84 9.99 7.21
N ILE A 145 3.30 10.34 8.39
CA ILE A 145 3.87 11.40 9.24
C ILE A 145 5.24 10.98 9.75
N ILE A 146 5.38 9.73 10.18
CA ILE A 146 6.64 9.20 10.69
C ILE A 146 7.01 7.93 9.93
N PRO A 147 7.97 8.00 8.99
CA PRO A 147 8.41 6.85 8.19
C PRO A 147 9.36 5.96 9.02
N THR A 148 8.83 5.31 10.05
CA THR A 148 9.56 4.51 11.04
C THR A 148 10.44 3.44 10.38
N THR A 149 9.93 2.75 9.36
CA THR A 149 10.67 1.74 8.60
C THR A 149 11.88 2.33 7.88
N LEU A 150 11.76 3.51 7.25
CA LEU A 150 12.90 4.12 6.56
C LEU A 150 13.94 4.66 7.55
N ILE A 151 13.50 5.18 8.70
CA ILE A 151 14.40 5.56 9.78
C ILE A 151 15.18 4.33 10.27
N ALA A 152 14.49 3.20 10.48
CA ALA A 152 15.12 1.95 10.91
C ALA A 152 16.15 1.42 9.89
N ILE A 153 15.82 1.47 8.59
CA ILE A 153 16.75 1.12 7.51
C ILE A 153 17.96 2.07 7.54
N ARG A 154 17.76 3.38 7.65
CA ARG A 154 18.86 4.35 7.72
C ARG A 154 19.77 4.13 8.93
N LEU A 155 19.21 3.79 10.09
CA LEU A 155 20.00 3.43 11.27
C LEU A 155 20.84 2.16 11.03
N ASN A 156 20.27 1.15 10.37
CA ASN A 156 20.97 -0.08 10.01
C ASN A 156 22.16 0.16 9.07
N TYR A 157 22.04 1.12 8.16
CA TYR A 157 23.12 1.52 7.25
C TYR A 157 23.98 2.67 7.79
N HIS A 158 24.01 2.86 9.12
CA HIS A 158 24.86 3.84 9.81
C HIS A 158 24.72 5.29 9.35
N SER A 159 23.50 5.69 8.94
CA SER A 159 23.20 7.08 8.57
C SER A 159 23.47 8.04 9.74
N ALA A 160 24.26 9.08 9.50
CA ALA A 160 24.60 10.12 10.50
C ALA A 160 23.36 10.78 11.11
N ASN A 161 22.36 11.12 10.28
CA ASN A 161 21.04 11.58 10.71
C ASN A 161 19.94 10.74 10.07
N ALA A 162 19.41 9.76 10.80
CA ALA A 162 18.37 8.86 10.29
C ALA A 162 16.98 9.54 10.18
N THR A 163 16.73 10.59 10.95
CA THR A 163 15.43 11.31 11.02
C THR A 163 15.33 12.50 10.07
N GLU A 164 16.43 12.93 9.44
CA GLU A 164 16.46 14.05 8.49
C GLU A 164 15.45 13.89 7.34
N ILE A 165 15.20 12.64 6.93
CA ILE A 165 14.27 12.31 5.83
C ILE A 165 12.80 12.55 6.17
N VAL A 166 12.44 12.78 7.44
CA VAL A 166 11.04 12.89 7.85
C VAL A 166 10.36 14.06 7.13
N GLY A 167 10.99 15.23 7.11
CA GLY A 167 10.43 16.43 6.47
C GLY A 167 10.29 16.28 4.95
N THR A 168 11.33 15.75 4.29
CA THR A 168 11.32 15.56 2.83
C THR A 168 10.35 14.47 2.41
N THR A 169 10.24 13.38 3.17
CA THR A 169 9.30 12.28 2.91
C THR A 169 7.86 12.74 3.10
N LEU A 170 7.59 13.52 4.15
CA LEU A 170 6.26 14.09 4.38
C LEU A 170 5.85 15.00 3.21
N MET A 171 6.74 15.87 2.76
CA MET A 171 6.46 16.74 1.60
C MET A 171 6.24 15.93 0.33
N ALA A 172 7.09 14.95 0.05
CA ALA A 172 6.97 14.08 -1.12
C ALA A 172 5.65 13.29 -1.12
N THR A 173 5.25 12.73 0.02
CA THR A 173 4.02 11.95 0.15
C THR A 173 2.76 12.82 0.09
N ILE A 174 2.80 14.06 0.58
CA ILE A 174 1.73 15.05 0.38
C ILE A 174 1.55 15.33 -1.11
N ILE A 175 2.64 15.63 -1.84
CA ILE A 175 2.59 15.91 -3.28
C ILE A 175 2.07 14.68 -4.04
N ALA A 176 2.58 13.49 -3.73
CA ALA A 176 2.13 12.24 -4.34
C ALA A 176 0.65 11.97 -4.06
N THR A 177 0.17 12.22 -2.85
CA THR A 177 -1.22 12.01 -2.46
C THR A 177 -2.14 13.00 -3.15
N LEU A 178 -1.75 14.27 -3.27
CA LEU A 178 -2.49 15.28 -4.04
C LEU A 178 -2.58 14.88 -5.52
N ALA A 179 -1.45 14.48 -6.13
CA ALA A 179 -1.42 14.01 -7.50
C ALA A 179 -2.33 12.78 -7.71
N ALA A 180 -2.30 11.83 -6.78
CA ALA A 180 -3.15 10.64 -6.79
C ALA A 180 -4.64 10.99 -6.69
N ILE A 181 -5.03 11.90 -5.78
CA ILE A 181 -6.41 12.35 -5.64
C ILE A 181 -6.88 13.10 -6.89
N ILE A 182 -6.05 13.97 -7.47
CA ILE A 182 -6.38 14.69 -8.71
C ILE A 182 -6.59 13.70 -9.86
N ALA A 183 -5.68 12.74 -10.02
CA ALA A 183 -5.79 11.71 -11.05
C ALA A 183 -7.04 10.84 -10.84
N ASP A 184 -7.28 10.36 -9.62
CA ASP A 184 -8.48 9.59 -9.25
C ASP A 184 -9.76 10.35 -9.62
N ARG A 185 -9.86 11.63 -9.22
CA ARG A 185 -11.04 12.46 -9.51
C ARG A 185 -11.23 12.70 -11.00
N TRP A 186 -10.14 12.94 -11.73
CA TRP A 186 -10.18 13.11 -13.18
C TRP A 186 -10.69 11.85 -13.90
N TYR A 187 -10.18 10.67 -13.53
CA TYR A 187 -10.64 9.40 -14.10
C TYR A 187 -12.07 9.05 -13.67
N ARG A 188 -12.44 9.29 -12.42
CA ARG A 188 -13.78 9.04 -11.88
C ARG A 188 -14.85 9.86 -12.62
N ASN A 189 -14.60 11.15 -12.86
CA ASN A 189 -15.50 12.01 -13.61
C ASN A 189 -15.68 11.52 -15.06
N ARG A 190 -14.62 11.01 -15.70
CA ARG A 190 -14.69 10.44 -17.06
C ARG A 190 -15.37 9.07 -17.11
N ALA A 191 -15.19 8.24 -16.08
CA ALA A 191 -15.79 6.91 -16.00
C ALA A 191 -17.29 6.97 -15.70
N LEU A 192 -17.74 7.90 -14.86
CA LEU A 192 -19.17 8.13 -14.57
C LEU A 192 -19.96 8.63 -15.80
N HIS A 193 -19.29 9.21 -16.81
CA HIS A 193 -19.90 9.61 -18.08
C HIS A 193 -20.06 8.46 -19.08
N LYS A 194 -19.58 7.24 -18.76
CA LYS A 194 -19.91 6.05 -19.55
C LYS A 194 -21.18 5.42 -18.99
N PRO A 195 -22.26 5.30 -19.79
CA PRO A 195 -23.45 4.59 -19.33
C PRO A 195 -23.08 3.15 -18.95
N PRO A 196 -23.70 2.58 -17.90
CA PRO A 196 -23.41 1.22 -17.49
C PRO A 196 -23.59 0.30 -18.70
N ARG A 197 -22.53 -0.45 -19.02
CA ARG A 197 -22.55 -1.41 -20.12
C ARG A 197 -23.54 -2.50 -19.69
N ILE A 198 -24.76 -2.47 -20.25
CA ILE A 198 -25.76 -3.51 -20.04
C ILE A 198 -25.10 -4.82 -20.47
N GLN A 199 -24.66 -5.61 -19.51
CA GLN A 199 -24.18 -6.95 -19.75
C GLN A 199 -25.44 -7.74 -20.10
N LYS A 200 -25.68 -7.95 -21.40
CA LYS A 200 -26.73 -8.86 -21.85
C LYS A 200 -26.47 -10.19 -21.15
N SER A 201 -27.36 -10.55 -20.23
CA SER A 201 -27.51 -11.91 -19.74
C SER A 201 -27.78 -12.79 -20.96
N GLY A 202 -26.71 -13.33 -21.54
CA GLY A 202 -26.77 -14.38 -22.52
C GLY A 202 -27.05 -15.67 -21.77
N ASN A 203 -28.30 -15.91 -21.44
CA ASN A 203 -28.79 -17.25 -21.15
C ASN A 203 -29.36 -17.83 -22.45
N PRO A 204 -28.58 -18.51 -23.30
CA PRO A 204 -29.18 -19.38 -24.31
C PRO A 204 -29.71 -20.60 -23.54
N GLY A 205 -31.03 -20.64 -23.42
CA GLY A 205 -31.74 -21.54 -22.53
C GLY A 205 -31.42 -23.02 -22.70
N MET A 206 -31.76 -23.73 -21.62
CA MET A 206 -32.33 -25.06 -21.64
C MET A 206 -33.08 -25.33 -22.95
N LYS A 207 -32.54 -26.24 -23.77
CA LYS A 207 -33.31 -27.01 -24.75
C LYS A 207 -32.66 -28.38 -24.92
N GLY A 208 -33.46 -29.41 -24.67
CA GLY A 208 -33.31 -30.76 -25.22
C GLY A 208 -32.52 -31.72 -24.37
#